data_AF-A0A534YVB0-F1
#
_entry.id   AF-A0A534YVB0-F1
#
_cell.length_a   1.000
_cell.length_b   1.000
_cell.length_c   1.000
_cell.angle_alpha   90.00
_cell.angle_beta   90.00
_cell.angle_gamma   90.00
#
_symmetry.space_group_name_H-M   'P 1'
#
loop_
_entity.id
_entity.type
_entity.pdbx_description
1 polymer ?
#
loop_
_entity_poly.entity_id
_entity_poly.type
_entity_poly.pdbx_seq_one_letter_code
_entity_poly.pdbx_strand_id
1 'polypeptide(L)'
;MPDLGFYHPIVIHFAIGLIAGGVLLRWLSLTRRGAFAGPAAMTLILLATAATLVAAQSGEDAHVAVEAAPGIAAAVHAHQEWGERTRNVALLVGGLELLTLALRGRSVVRTMSFVSAGFGLLAFLCVLQTGKLGGELVYGHAGGVGIRSGDPEDVARLFLAGLFRQAELDEKAGRAGDAASLLELAAQRFPSDPAVQVRAAEALLEDRNDPAGALAILERLVPTSDEPRLRFRRGWLTADALDALGRQPEGHAVLERLRAEFPENTRLRGRLARADTSAVTTNRP
;
A
#
# COMPACT_ATOMS: atom_id res chain seq x y z
N MET A 1 9.57 -28.04 -9.02
CA MET A 1 10.18 -26.88 -9.73
C MET A 1 10.42 -25.78 -8.70
N PRO A 2 11.36 -24.86 -8.89
CA PRO A 2 11.53 -23.72 -7.96
C PRO A 2 10.24 -22.87 -7.95
N ASP A 3 9.88 -22.33 -6.79
CA ASP A 3 8.76 -21.39 -6.64
C ASP A 3 9.07 -20.07 -7.37
N LEU A 4 8.32 -19.77 -8.43
CA LEU A 4 8.48 -18.54 -9.20
C LEU A 4 7.50 -17.44 -8.76
N GLY A 5 6.60 -17.72 -7.83
CA GLY A 5 5.54 -16.81 -7.40
C GLY A 5 6.05 -15.47 -6.89
N PHE A 6 7.16 -15.49 -6.15
CA PHE A 6 7.83 -14.27 -5.68
C PHE A 6 8.20 -13.29 -6.81
N TYR A 7 8.59 -13.83 -7.97
CA TYR A 7 9.03 -13.05 -9.13
C TYR A 7 7.89 -12.68 -10.07
N HIS A 8 6.66 -13.16 -9.83
CA HIS A 8 5.52 -12.90 -10.69
C HIS A 8 5.34 -11.40 -11.00
N PRO A 9 5.39 -10.47 -10.01
CA PRO A 9 5.30 -9.04 -10.30
C PRO A 9 6.44 -8.56 -11.20
N ILE A 10 7.66 -9.07 -11.06
CA ILE A 10 8.78 -8.62 -11.91
C ILE A 10 8.56 -9.11 -13.35
N VAL A 11 8.26 -10.38 -13.53
CA VAL A 11 8.08 -11.01 -14.85
C VAL A 11 6.91 -10.39 -15.61
N ILE A 12 5.78 -10.12 -14.93
CA ILE A 12 4.60 -9.55 -15.60
C ILE A 12 4.85 -8.15 -16.16
N HIS A 13 5.67 -7.31 -15.52
CA HIS A 13 6.01 -5.98 -16.06
C HIS A 13 6.75 -6.07 -17.40
N PHE A 14 7.66 -7.04 -17.55
CA PHE A 14 8.31 -7.31 -18.84
C PHE A 14 7.30 -7.80 -19.89
N ALA A 15 6.41 -8.73 -19.52
CA ALA A 15 5.37 -9.21 -20.44
C ALA A 15 4.46 -8.06 -20.93
N ILE A 16 4.01 -7.18 -20.02
CA ILE A 16 3.19 -6.01 -20.35
C ILE A 16 3.92 -5.10 -21.35
N GLY A 17 5.17 -4.74 -21.05
CA GLY A 17 5.97 -3.85 -21.90
C GLY A 17 6.23 -4.44 -23.29
N LEU A 18 6.57 -5.73 -23.37
CA LEU A 18 6.84 -6.43 -24.62
C LEU A 18 5.58 -6.57 -25.49
N ILE A 19 4.42 -6.89 -24.89
CA ILE A 19 3.13 -6.94 -25.63
C ILE A 19 2.78 -5.56 -26.15
N ALA A 20 2.76 -4.53 -25.29
CA ALA A 20 2.38 -3.19 -25.69
C ALA A 20 3.29 -2.67 -26.82
N GLY A 21 4.62 -2.78 -26.65
CA GLY A 21 5.58 -2.37 -27.67
C GLY A 21 5.47 -3.18 -28.96
N GLY A 22 5.34 -4.50 -28.87
CA GLY A 22 5.22 -5.39 -30.03
C GLY A 22 3.97 -5.12 -30.85
N VAL A 23 2.84 -4.90 -30.20
CA VAL A 23 1.56 -4.57 -30.86
C VAL A 23 1.63 -3.21 -31.53
N LEU A 24 2.16 -2.18 -30.86
CA LEU A 24 2.33 -0.85 -31.44
C LEU A 24 3.22 -0.89 -32.70
N LEU A 25 4.36 -1.59 -32.63
CA LEU A 25 5.23 -1.75 -33.79
C LEU A 25 4.59 -2.59 -34.90
N ARG A 26 3.75 -3.58 -34.55
CA ARG A 26 3.00 -4.36 -35.54
C ARG A 26 2.06 -3.47 -36.34
N TRP A 27 1.30 -2.60 -35.67
CA TRP A 27 0.45 -1.62 -36.33
C TRP A 27 1.25 -0.62 -37.17
N LEU A 28 2.39 -0.13 -36.65
CA LEU A 28 3.29 0.75 -37.41
C LEU A 28 3.80 0.07 -38.70
N SER A 29 4.13 -1.22 -38.64
CA SER A 29 4.64 -1.98 -39.79
C SER A 29 3.67 -2.03 -40.98
N LEU A 30 2.36 -1.90 -40.73
CA LEU A 30 1.32 -1.89 -41.76
C LEU A 30 1.29 -0.60 -42.57
N THR A 31 1.83 0.50 -42.02
CA THR A 31 1.86 1.83 -42.68
C THR A 31 2.96 1.96 -43.74
N ARG A 32 3.86 0.97 -43.84
CA ARG A 32 5.09 0.99 -44.67
C ARG A 32 6.09 2.10 -44.30
N ARG A 33 5.85 2.86 -43.22
CA ARG A 33 6.78 3.86 -42.69
C ARG A 33 7.67 3.19 -41.63
N GLY A 34 8.96 3.07 -41.93
CA GLY A 34 9.95 2.46 -41.05
C GLY A 34 10.16 0.96 -41.31
N ALA A 35 11.18 0.62 -42.09
CA ALA A 35 11.52 -0.77 -42.43
C ALA A 35 11.85 -1.65 -41.21
N PHE A 36 12.22 -1.04 -40.07
CA PHE A 36 12.54 -1.73 -38.83
C PHE A 36 11.30 -2.24 -38.07
N ALA A 37 10.12 -1.64 -38.31
CA ALA A 37 8.94 -1.89 -37.48
C ALA A 37 8.45 -3.34 -37.54
N GLY A 38 8.50 -3.97 -38.71
CA GLY A 38 8.11 -5.38 -38.89
C GLY A 38 9.00 -6.35 -38.10
N PRO A 39 10.34 -6.36 -38.35
CA PRO A 39 11.27 -7.20 -37.59
C PRO A 39 11.22 -6.94 -36.08
N ALA A 40 11.16 -5.67 -35.66
CA ALA A 40 11.09 -5.32 -34.24
C ALA A 40 9.78 -5.80 -33.59
N ALA A 41 8.64 -5.65 -34.27
CA ALA A 41 7.36 -6.18 -33.79
C ALA A 41 7.41 -7.70 -33.60
N MET A 42 7.95 -8.43 -34.58
CA MET A 42 8.09 -9.88 -34.51
C MET A 42 8.94 -10.29 -33.31
N THR A 43 10.12 -9.68 -33.12
CA THR A 43 11.00 -9.97 -31.98
C THR A 43 10.31 -9.71 -30.65
N LEU A 44 9.68 -8.54 -30.49
CA LEU A 44 9.00 -8.18 -29.24
C LEU A 44 7.82 -9.10 -28.94
N ILE A 45 7.03 -9.49 -29.95
CA ILE A 45 5.89 -10.41 -29.78
C ILE A 45 6.38 -11.81 -29.39
N LEU A 46 7.47 -12.31 -29.98
CA LEU A 46 8.01 -13.61 -29.60
C LEU A 46 8.58 -13.59 -28.17
N LEU A 47 9.28 -12.53 -27.79
CA LEU A 47 9.74 -12.33 -26.41
C LEU A 47 8.56 -12.18 -25.43
N ALA A 48 7.51 -11.46 -25.83
CA ALA A 48 6.27 -11.34 -25.06
C ALA A 48 5.59 -12.69 -24.86
N THR A 49 5.59 -13.55 -25.88
CA THR A 49 5.02 -14.90 -25.80
C THR A 49 5.79 -15.75 -24.79
N ALA A 50 7.12 -15.69 -24.81
CA ALA A 50 7.94 -16.36 -23.81
C ALA A 50 7.70 -15.79 -22.40
N ALA A 51 7.70 -14.46 -22.25
CA ALA A 51 7.48 -13.79 -20.97
C ALA A 51 6.09 -14.08 -20.37
N THR A 52 5.04 -14.16 -21.20
CA THR A 52 3.68 -14.49 -20.75
C THR A 52 3.53 -15.94 -20.29
N LEU A 53 4.26 -16.88 -20.88
CA LEU A 53 4.31 -18.26 -20.37
C LEU A 53 4.91 -18.30 -18.96
N VAL A 54 6.04 -17.61 -18.76
CA VAL A 54 6.68 -17.50 -17.44
C VAL A 54 5.78 -16.74 -16.46
N ALA A 55 5.09 -15.68 -16.91
CA ALA A 55 4.16 -14.92 -16.09
C ALA A 55 2.95 -15.76 -15.65
N ALA A 56 2.38 -16.58 -16.54
CA ALA A 56 1.26 -17.45 -16.22
C ALA A 56 1.69 -18.54 -15.22
N GLN A 57 2.86 -19.15 -15.41
CA GLN A 57 3.38 -20.15 -14.47
C GLN A 57 3.70 -19.56 -13.10
N SER A 58 4.40 -18.43 -13.06
CA SER A 58 4.68 -17.74 -11.79
C SER A 58 3.41 -17.22 -11.12
N GLY A 59 2.36 -16.89 -11.88
CA GLY A 59 1.06 -16.48 -11.34
C GLY A 59 0.32 -17.63 -10.67
N GLU A 60 0.40 -18.83 -11.26
CA GLU A 60 -0.12 -20.07 -10.66
C GLU A 60 0.54 -20.34 -9.31
N ASP A 61 1.87 -20.29 -9.27
CA ASP A 61 2.63 -20.51 -8.03
C ASP A 61 2.26 -19.46 -6.95
N ALA A 62 2.01 -18.21 -7.36
CA ALA A 62 1.63 -17.13 -6.46
C ALA A 62 0.19 -17.24 -5.92
N HIS A 63 -0.74 -17.81 -6.70
CA HIS A 63 -2.16 -17.81 -6.32
C HIS A 63 -2.43 -18.66 -5.07
N VAL A 64 -1.67 -19.75 -4.85
CA VAL A 64 -2.01 -20.78 -3.84
C VAL A 64 -1.97 -20.18 -2.45
N ALA A 65 -0.98 -19.31 -2.23
CA ALA A 65 -0.78 -18.66 -0.95
C ALA A 65 -1.80 -17.51 -0.72
N VAL A 66 -2.28 -16.87 -1.79
CA VAL A 66 -3.22 -15.73 -1.72
C VAL A 66 -4.67 -16.20 -1.61
N GLU A 67 -5.05 -17.27 -2.30
CA GLU A 67 -6.41 -17.81 -2.28
C GLU A 67 -6.82 -18.36 -0.90
N ALA A 68 -5.85 -18.76 -0.08
CA ALA A 68 -6.08 -19.18 1.30
C ALA A 68 -6.67 -18.05 2.19
N ALA A 69 -6.57 -16.79 1.77
CA ALA A 69 -7.13 -15.67 2.51
C ALA A 69 -8.66 -15.59 2.34
N PRO A 70 -9.44 -15.53 3.45
CA PRO A 70 -10.90 -15.46 3.38
C PRO A 70 -11.41 -14.26 2.57
N GLY A 71 -12.41 -14.50 1.72
CA GLY A 71 -13.08 -13.45 0.94
C GLY A 71 -12.35 -12.98 -0.31
N ILE A 72 -11.15 -13.51 -0.62
CA ILE A 72 -10.32 -13.06 -1.73
C ILE A 72 -10.33 -14.04 -2.92
N ALA A 73 -10.71 -15.30 -2.70
CA ALA A 73 -10.66 -16.38 -3.69
C ALA A 73 -11.34 -16.05 -5.03
N ALA A 74 -12.54 -15.45 -5.00
CA ALA A 74 -13.25 -15.09 -6.22
C ALA A 74 -12.49 -14.05 -7.07
N ALA A 75 -11.83 -13.08 -6.42
CA ALA A 75 -11.03 -12.08 -7.10
C ALA A 75 -9.74 -12.69 -7.68
N VAL A 76 -9.13 -13.63 -6.96
CA VAL A 76 -7.92 -14.36 -7.42
C VAL A 76 -8.27 -15.19 -8.65
N HIS A 77 -9.36 -15.94 -8.59
CA HIS A 77 -9.82 -16.76 -9.71
C HIS A 77 -10.12 -15.91 -10.95
N ALA A 78 -10.80 -14.77 -10.77
CA ALA A 78 -11.06 -13.84 -11.88
C ALA A 78 -9.75 -13.30 -12.50
N HIS A 79 -8.76 -12.94 -11.69
CA HIS A 79 -7.45 -12.52 -12.18
C HIS A 79 -6.74 -13.64 -12.95
N GLN A 80 -6.74 -14.86 -12.43
CA GLN A 80 -6.15 -16.04 -13.07
C GLN A 80 -6.80 -16.34 -14.42
N GLU A 81 -8.13 -16.37 -14.49
CA GLU A 81 -8.85 -16.68 -15.73
C GLU A 81 -8.47 -15.68 -16.83
N TRP A 82 -8.37 -14.39 -16.50
CA TRP A 82 -7.89 -13.38 -17.44
C TRP A 82 -6.40 -13.55 -17.77
N GLY A 83 -5.56 -13.95 -16.81
CA GLY A 83 -4.16 -14.31 -17.05
C GLY A 83 -4.01 -15.45 -18.06
N GLU A 84 -4.83 -16.51 -17.95
CA GLU A 84 -4.86 -17.63 -18.89
C GLU A 84 -5.35 -17.19 -20.28
N ARG A 85 -6.38 -16.35 -20.34
CA ARG A 85 -6.84 -15.74 -21.60
C ARG A 85 -5.71 -14.94 -22.25
N THR A 86 -5.01 -14.11 -21.49
CA THR A 86 -3.84 -13.34 -21.95
C THR A 86 -2.76 -14.26 -22.51
N ARG A 87 -2.38 -15.32 -21.78
CA ARG A 87 -1.41 -16.33 -22.23
C ARG A 87 -1.84 -16.97 -23.54
N ASN A 88 -3.10 -17.43 -23.63
CA ASN A 88 -3.59 -18.16 -24.80
C ASN A 88 -3.62 -17.26 -26.05
N VAL A 89 -4.06 -16.00 -25.92
CA VAL A 89 -4.03 -15.04 -27.03
C VAL A 89 -2.59 -14.70 -27.40
N ALA A 90 -1.69 -14.49 -26.43
CA ALA A 90 -0.28 -14.24 -26.72
C ALA A 90 0.38 -15.40 -27.48
N LEU A 91 0.10 -16.65 -27.11
CA LEU A 91 0.57 -17.84 -27.83
C LEU A 91 0.05 -17.88 -29.27
N LEU A 92 -1.22 -17.53 -29.49
CA LEU A 92 -1.79 -17.45 -30.82
C LEU A 92 -1.08 -16.39 -31.68
N VAL A 93 -0.85 -15.20 -31.13
CA VAL A 93 -0.11 -14.13 -31.83
C VAL A 93 1.34 -14.55 -32.10
N GLY A 94 2.04 -15.14 -31.14
CA GLY A 94 3.39 -15.67 -31.32
C GLY A 94 3.46 -16.76 -32.39
N GLY A 95 2.49 -17.67 -32.43
CA GLY A 95 2.37 -18.68 -33.48
C GLY A 95 2.15 -18.08 -34.86
N LEU A 96 1.32 -17.03 -34.97
CA LEU A 96 1.14 -16.28 -36.22
C LEU A 96 2.43 -15.61 -36.67
N GLU A 97 3.25 -15.08 -35.75
CA GLU A 97 4.55 -14.49 -36.08
C GLU A 97 5.55 -15.54 -36.59
N LEU A 98 5.64 -16.70 -35.94
CA LEU A 98 6.48 -17.81 -36.41
C LEU A 98 6.05 -18.29 -37.80
N LEU A 99 4.74 -18.41 -38.05
CA LEU A 99 4.23 -18.81 -39.36
C LEU A 99 4.48 -17.71 -40.41
N THR A 100 4.37 -16.44 -40.04
CA THR A 100 4.71 -15.30 -40.91
C THR A 100 6.19 -15.32 -41.30
N LEU A 101 7.07 -15.66 -40.35
CA LEU A 101 8.51 -15.83 -40.60
C LEU A 101 8.79 -17.02 -41.53
N ALA A 102 8.14 -18.17 -41.31
CA ALA A 102 8.29 -19.37 -42.13
C ALA A 102 7.80 -19.18 -43.58
N LEU A 103 6.78 -18.35 -43.79
CA LEU A 103 6.19 -18.07 -45.10
C LEU A 103 6.75 -16.81 -45.77
N ARG A 104 7.89 -16.30 -45.30
CA ARG A 104 8.53 -15.08 -45.81
C ARG A 104 8.70 -15.14 -47.34
N GLY A 105 8.32 -14.06 -48.01
CA GLY A 105 8.37 -13.94 -49.48
C GLY A 105 7.09 -14.38 -50.20
N ARG A 106 6.12 -14.98 -49.49
CA ARG A 106 4.80 -15.30 -50.07
C ARG A 106 3.83 -14.11 -49.96
N SER A 107 2.87 -14.04 -50.88
CA SER A 107 1.84 -12.98 -50.91
C SER A 107 0.94 -12.98 -49.66
N VAL A 108 0.79 -14.12 -48.99
CA VAL A 108 -0.03 -14.30 -47.79
C VAL A 108 0.50 -13.56 -46.54
N VAL A 109 1.80 -13.23 -46.50
CA VAL A 109 2.47 -12.57 -45.36
C VAL A 109 1.79 -11.25 -44.96
N ARG A 110 1.28 -10.51 -45.94
CA ARG A 110 0.57 -9.25 -45.67
C ARG A 110 -0.72 -9.50 -44.90
N THR A 111 -1.54 -10.46 -45.35
CA THR A 111 -2.78 -10.84 -44.65
C THR A 111 -2.49 -11.34 -43.25
N MET A 112 -1.44 -12.16 -43.09
CA MET A 112 -1.02 -12.64 -41.77
C MET A 112 -0.59 -11.52 -40.82
N SER A 113 0.09 -10.49 -41.33
CA SER A 113 0.50 -9.33 -40.52
C SER A 113 -0.70 -8.51 -40.05
N PHE A 114 -1.75 -8.37 -40.87
CA PHE A 114 -3.01 -7.75 -40.47
C PHE A 114 -3.75 -8.57 -39.41
N VAL A 115 -3.81 -9.90 -39.59
CA VAL A 115 -4.42 -10.81 -38.62
C VAL A 115 -3.66 -10.77 -37.29
N SER A 116 -2.32 -10.80 -37.33
CA SER A 116 -1.46 -10.63 -36.15
C SER A 116 -1.70 -9.28 -35.45
N ALA A 117 -1.87 -8.19 -36.19
CA ALA A 117 -2.18 -6.88 -35.60
C ALA A 117 -3.53 -6.88 -34.86
N GLY A 118 -4.54 -7.53 -35.42
CA GLY A 118 -5.87 -7.67 -34.80
C GLY A 118 -5.83 -8.50 -33.52
N PHE A 119 -5.24 -9.69 -33.55
CA PHE A 119 -5.09 -10.52 -32.35
C PHE A 119 -4.10 -9.92 -31.34
N GLY A 120 -3.10 -9.17 -31.79
CA GLY A 120 -2.21 -8.41 -30.93
C GLY A 120 -2.96 -7.34 -30.13
N LEU A 121 -3.89 -6.62 -30.76
CA LEU A 121 -4.76 -5.69 -30.04
C LEU A 121 -5.63 -6.41 -29.00
N LEU A 122 -6.19 -7.57 -29.35
CA LEU A 122 -6.93 -8.40 -28.40
C LEU A 122 -6.04 -8.83 -27.22
N ALA A 123 -4.79 -9.24 -27.47
CA ALA A 123 -3.84 -9.59 -26.42
C ALA A 123 -3.59 -8.41 -25.46
N PHE A 124 -3.42 -7.20 -26.01
CA PHE A 124 -3.25 -5.99 -25.22
C PHE A 124 -4.48 -5.68 -24.34
N LEU A 125 -5.69 -5.84 -24.87
CA LEU A 125 -6.91 -5.67 -24.08
C LEU A 125 -7.02 -6.69 -22.94
N CYS A 126 -6.66 -7.96 -23.20
CA CYS A 126 -6.59 -8.98 -22.17
C CYS A 126 -5.59 -8.60 -21.06
N VAL A 127 -4.40 -8.10 -21.42
CA VAL A 127 -3.40 -7.60 -20.46
C VAL A 127 -3.96 -6.49 -19.58
N LEU A 128 -4.67 -5.51 -20.16
CA LEU A 128 -5.27 -4.43 -19.38
C LEU A 128 -6.27 -4.96 -18.35
N GLN A 129 -7.08 -5.95 -18.74
CA GLN A 129 -8.06 -6.54 -17.84
C GLN A 129 -7.41 -7.41 -16.76
N THR A 130 -6.43 -8.23 -17.11
CA THR A 130 -5.61 -8.99 -16.13
C THR A 130 -4.95 -8.05 -15.14
N GLY A 131 -4.33 -6.97 -15.63
CA GLY A 131 -3.65 -5.97 -14.81
C GLY A 131 -4.59 -5.21 -13.89
N LYS A 132 -5.78 -4.84 -14.36
CA LYS A 132 -6.83 -4.23 -13.52
C LYS A 132 -7.19 -5.14 -12.34
N LEU A 133 -7.50 -6.41 -12.62
CA LEU A 133 -7.87 -7.39 -11.59
C LEU A 133 -6.70 -7.66 -10.62
N GLY A 134 -5.47 -7.69 -11.13
CA GLY A 134 -4.27 -7.80 -10.30
C GLY A 134 -4.09 -6.59 -9.36
N GLY A 135 -4.39 -5.39 -9.84
CA GLY A 135 -4.41 -4.19 -9.01
C GLY A 135 -5.49 -4.24 -7.92
N GLU A 136 -6.69 -4.74 -8.25
CA GLU A 136 -7.78 -4.93 -7.27
C GLU A 136 -7.41 -5.92 -6.17
N LEU A 137 -6.64 -6.97 -6.48
CA LEU A 137 -6.10 -7.90 -5.48
C LEU A 137 -5.14 -7.20 -4.51
N VAL A 138 -4.19 -6.43 -5.03
CA VAL A 138 -3.16 -5.79 -4.19
C VAL A 138 -3.74 -4.63 -3.38
N TYR A 139 -4.49 -3.73 -4.00
CA TYR A 139 -4.94 -2.50 -3.36
C TYR A 139 -6.29 -2.64 -2.65
N GLY A 140 -7.19 -3.49 -3.16
CA GLY A 140 -8.52 -3.69 -2.58
C GLY A 140 -8.55 -4.75 -1.49
N HIS A 141 -7.72 -5.80 -1.63
CA HIS A 141 -7.79 -6.99 -0.79
C HIS A 141 -6.49 -7.28 -0.04
N ALA A 142 -5.43 -6.49 -0.26
CA ALA A 142 -4.12 -6.73 0.32
C ALA A 142 -3.60 -8.16 0.05
N GLY A 143 -3.96 -8.74 -1.11
CA GLY A 143 -3.76 -10.14 -1.50
C GLY A 143 -2.30 -10.53 -1.78
N GLY A 144 -1.38 -10.17 -0.90
CA GLY A 144 0.04 -10.47 -1.03
C GLY A 144 0.91 -9.90 0.09
N VAL A 145 0.34 -9.17 1.04
CA VAL A 145 1.07 -8.63 2.20
C VAL A 145 1.48 -9.76 3.13
N GLY A 146 2.77 -9.83 3.50
CA GLY A 146 3.34 -10.84 4.39
C GLY A 146 3.44 -12.25 3.81
N ILE A 147 2.59 -12.60 2.84
CA ILE A 147 2.65 -13.86 2.11
C ILE A 147 3.83 -13.88 1.13
N ARG A 148 4.09 -12.76 0.44
CA ARG A 148 5.20 -12.66 -0.53
C ARG A 148 6.57 -12.64 0.15
N SER A 149 6.71 -11.93 1.27
CA SER A 149 7.98 -11.79 1.99
C SER A 149 8.24 -12.91 2.98
N GLY A 150 7.19 -13.62 3.41
CA GLY A 150 7.25 -14.54 4.56
C GLY A 150 7.48 -13.80 5.89
N ASP A 151 7.49 -12.46 5.87
CA ASP A 151 7.74 -11.63 7.04
C ASP A 151 6.40 -11.34 7.74
N PRO A 152 6.15 -11.90 8.94
CA PRO A 152 4.93 -11.62 9.68
C PRO A 152 4.80 -10.14 10.05
N GLU A 153 5.89 -9.38 10.06
CA GLU A 153 5.83 -7.94 10.30
C GLU A 153 5.10 -7.18 9.19
N ASP A 154 5.10 -7.65 7.94
CA ASP A 154 4.34 -7.01 6.86
C ASP A 154 2.83 -7.07 7.14
N VAL A 155 2.34 -8.21 7.66
CA VAL A 155 0.95 -8.35 8.09
C VAL A 155 0.66 -7.43 9.26
N ALA A 156 1.59 -7.34 10.22
CA ALA A 156 1.45 -6.45 11.35
C ALA A 156 1.41 -4.96 10.93
N ARG A 157 2.28 -4.55 10.00
CA ARG A 157 2.29 -3.20 9.41
C ARG A 157 0.99 -2.88 8.68
N LEU A 158 0.47 -3.82 7.88
CA LEU A 158 -0.82 -3.64 7.21
C LEU A 158 -1.97 -3.56 8.20
N PHE A 159 -2.00 -4.42 9.21
CA PHE A 159 -3.03 -4.40 10.23
C PHE A 159 -3.04 -3.06 10.97
N LEU A 160 -1.86 -2.59 11.39
CA LEU A 160 -1.70 -1.27 12.01
C LEU A 160 -2.18 -0.14 11.11
N ALA A 161 -1.76 -0.15 9.84
CA ALA A 161 -2.20 0.85 8.86
C ALA A 161 -3.72 0.82 8.64
N GLY A 162 -4.32 -0.38 8.62
CA GLY A 162 -5.76 -0.57 8.52
C GLY A 162 -6.51 0.01 9.73
N LEU A 163 -6.05 -0.26 10.95
CA LEU A 163 -6.64 0.29 12.17
C LEU A 163 -6.59 1.82 12.19
N PHE A 164 -5.43 2.42 11.89
CA PHE A 164 -5.28 3.87 11.84
C PHE A 164 -6.13 4.50 10.74
N ARG A 165 -6.13 3.90 9.55
CA ARG A 165 -6.90 4.44 8.44
C ARG A 165 -8.40 4.38 8.71
N GLN A 166 -8.89 3.28 9.30
CA GLN A 166 -10.29 3.16 9.67
C GLN A 166 -10.66 4.14 10.79
N ALA A 167 -9.81 4.31 11.81
CA ALA A 167 -10.03 5.30 12.87
C ALA A 167 -10.16 6.74 12.31
N GLU A 168 -9.29 7.15 11.38
CA GLU A 168 -9.41 8.45 10.71
C GLU A 168 -10.73 8.61 9.94
N LEU A 169 -11.23 7.54 9.32
CA LEU A 169 -12.49 7.56 8.58
C LEU A 169 -13.68 7.65 9.55
N ASP A 170 -13.61 6.98 10.69
CA ASP A 170 -14.61 7.03 11.74
C ASP A 170 -14.67 8.43 12.39
N GLU A 171 -13.54 9.06 12.69
CA GLU A 171 -13.45 10.45 13.17
C GLU A 171 -14.10 11.43 12.18
N LYS A 172 -13.73 11.34 10.90
CA LYS A 172 -14.32 12.19 9.83
C LYS A 172 -15.82 12.00 9.69
N ALA A 173 -16.33 10.83 10.05
CA ALA A 173 -17.74 10.52 10.04
C ALA A 173 -18.45 10.82 11.37
N GLY A 174 -17.76 11.41 12.36
CA GLY A 174 -18.31 11.75 13.67
C GLY A 174 -18.43 10.57 14.64
N ARG A 175 -17.82 9.41 14.34
CA ARG A 175 -17.81 8.21 15.18
C ARG A 175 -16.55 8.13 16.05
N ALA A 176 -16.33 9.15 16.88
CA ALA A 176 -15.13 9.28 17.71
C ALA A 176 -14.93 8.08 18.67
N GLY A 177 -16.00 7.50 19.21
CA GLY A 177 -15.91 6.31 20.05
C GLY A 177 -15.42 5.04 19.32
N ASP A 178 -15.79 4.86 18.06
CA ASP A 178 -15.36 3.71 17.26
C ASP A 178 -13.88 3.88 16.87
N ALA A 179 -13.49 5.10 16.48
CA ALA A 179 -12.09 5.45 16.24
C ALA A 179 -11.20 5.20 17.46
N ALA A 180 -11.63 5.65 18.64
CA ALA A 180 -10.92 5.40 19.89
C ALA A 180 -10.76 3.89 20.17
N SER A 181 -11.80 3.09 19.92
CA SER A 181 -11.74 1.63 20.10
C SER A 181 -10.71 0.97 19.18
N LEU A 182 -10.58 1.43 17.94
CA LEU A 182 -9.58 0.93 16.98
C LEU A 182 -8.15 1.32 17.39
N LEU A 183 -7.96 2.53 17.91
CA LEU A 183 -6.67 3.01 18.41
C LEU A 183 -6.26 2.32 19.72
N GLU A 184 -7.22 2.00 20.59
CA GLU A 184 -6.99 1.16 21.77
C GLU A 184 -6.56 -0.25 21.36
N LEU A 185 -7.23 -0.85 20.37
CA LEU A 185 -6.83 -2.15 19.82
C LEU A 185 -5.41 -2.10 19.22
N ALA A 186 -5.08 -1.02 18.50
CA ALA A 186 -3.73 -0.81 18.00
C ALA A 186 -2.71 -0.74 19.15
N ALA A 187 -2.98 0.03 20.21
CA ALA A 187 -2.10 0.12 21.36
C ALA A 187 -1.93 -1.22 22.10
N GLN A 188 -2.99 -2.02 22.21
CA GLN A 188 -2.90 -3.36 22.79
C GLN A 188 -2.03 -4.31 21.95
N ARG A 189 -2.14 -4.23 20.62
CA ARG A 189 -1.40 -5.11 19.71
C ARG A 189 0.06 -4.69 19.52
N PHE A 190 0.35 -3.39 19.67
CA PHE A 190 1.68 -2.79 19.45
C PHE A 190 2.15 -2.03 20.71
N PRO A 191 2.39 -2.72 21.85
CA PRO A 191 2.75 -2.09 23.12
C PRO A 191 4.13 -1.41 23.09
N SER A 192 5.02 -1.85 22.19
CA SER A 192 6.38 -1.34 22.05
C SER A 192 6.50 -0.15 21.10
N ASP A 193 5.44 0.20 20.35
CA ASP A 193 5.47 1.32 19.40
C ASP A 193 5.01 2.62 20.10
N PRO A 194 5.92 3.55 20.41
CA PRO A 194 5.56 4.73 21.19
C PRO A 194 4.63 5.68 20.42
N ALA A 195 4.64 5.67 19.08
CA ALA A 195 3.75 6.51 18.28
C ALA A 195 2.30 6.02 18.38
N VAL A 196 2.11 4.71 18.36
CA VAL A 196 0.80 4.09 18.55
C VAL A 196 0.24 4.38 19.94
N GLN A 197 1.08 4.25 20.98
CA GLN A 197 0.66 4.49 22.36
C GLN A 197 0.27 5.96 22.59
N VAL A 198 1.05 6.90 22.06
CA VAL A 198 0.74 8.34 22.15
C VAL A 198 -0.58 8.66 21.45
N ARG A 199 -0.83 8.08 20.26
CA ARG A 199 -2.08 8.32 19.54
C ARG A 199 -3.31 7.74 20.26
N ALA A 200 -3.17 6.58 20.90
CA ALA A 200 -4.23 5.99 21.71
C ALA A 200 -4.51 6.82 22.97
N ALA A 201 -3.48 7.35 23.64
CA ALA A 201 -3.66 8.25 24.77
C ALA A 201 -4.37 9.56 24.38
N GLU A 202 -4.07 10.10 23.19
CA GLU A 202 -4.78 11.26 22.62
C GLU A 202 -6.28 10.95 22.44
N ALA A 203 -6.62 9.79 21.86
CA ALA A 203 -8.02 9.39 21.68
C ALA A 203 -8.75 9.18 23.02
N LEU A 204 -8.09 8.62 24.03
CA LEU A 204 -8.67 8.50 25.37
C LEU A 204 -8.99 9.87 25.98
N LEU A 205 -8.08 10.83 25.79
CA LEU A 205 -8.22 12.17 26.35
C LEU A 205 -9.28 12.99 25.61
N GLU A 206 -9.23 13.02 24.27
CA GLU A 206 -10.05 13.89 23.44
C GLU A 206 -11.41 13.27 23.10
N ASP A 207 -11.46 11.97 22.80
CA ASP A 207 -12.68 11.31 22.32
C ASP A 207 -13.46 10.61 23.44
N ARG A 208 -12.76 9.95 24.38
CA ARG A 208 -13.38 9.21 25.50
C ARG A 208 -13.56 10.04 26.76
N ASN A 209 -12.95 11.22 26.85
CA ASN A 209 -12.88 12.02 28.08
C ASN A 209 -12.36 11.21 29.29
N ASP A 210 -11.39 10.32 29.06
CA ASP A 210 -10.72 9.52 30.09
C ASP A 210 -9.27 10.00 30.31
N PRO A 211 -9.07 11.10 31.04
CA PRO A 211 -7.74 11.63 31.31
C PRO A 211 -6.91 10.70 32.22
N ALA A 212 -7.56 9.86 33.04
CA ALA A 212 -6.86 8.89 33.89
C ALA A 212 -6.25 7.75 33.06
N GLY A 213 -7.03 7.19 32.14
CA GLY A 213 -6.57 6.16 31.20
C GLY A 213 -5.47 6.69 30.27
N ALA A 214 -5.64 7.91 29.74
CA ALA A 214 -4.62 8.57 28.92
C ALA A 214 -3.29 8.73 29.67
N LEU A 215 -3.34 9.24 30.91
CA LEU A 215 -2.14 9.42 31.74
C LEU A 215 -1.45 8.09 32.03
N ALA A 216 -2.20 7.04 32.36
CA ALA A 216 -1.66 5.71 32.62
C ALA A 216 -0.93 5.11 31.40
N ILE A 217 -1.39 5.38 30.17
CA ILE A 217 -0.63 4.99 28.96
C ILE A 217 0.66 5.80 28.87
N LEU A 218 0.59 7.13 28.98
CA LEU A 218 1.74 8.02 28.78
C LEU A 218 2.87 7.79 29.80
N GLU A 219 2.54 7.51 31.06
CA GLU A 219 3.51 7.23 32.13
C GLU A 219 4.27 5.91 31.93
N ARG A 220 3.65 4.93 31.28
CA ARG A 220 4.29 3.64 30.96
C ARG A 220 5.27 3.73 29.79
N LEU A 221 5.21 4.80 28.99
CA LEU A 221 6.13 4.99 27.87
C LEU A 221 7.51 5.39 28.37
N VAL A 222 8.50 4.55 28.08
CA VAL A 222 9.91 4.85 28.39
C VAL A 222 10.28 6.21 27.74
N PRO A 223 11.01 7.10 28.43
CA PRO A 223 11.39 8.43 27.93
C PRO A 223 12.19 8.51 26.62
N THR A 224 12.49 7.40 25.98
CA THR A 224 13.52 7.28 24.94
C THR A 224 12.92 6.98 23.57
N SER A 225 12.05 7.85 23.06
CA SER A 225 11.91 7.93 21.60
C SER A 225 12.97 8.91 21.10
N ASP A 226 13.79 8.49 20.14
CA ASP A 226 14.75 9.40 19.46
C ASP A 226 14.03 10.53 18.71
N GLU A 227 12.73 10.41 18.47
CA GLU A 227 11.94 11.37 17.70
C GLU A 227 11.48 12.59 18.53
N PRO A 228 11.97 13.80 18.23
CA PRO A 228 11.64 14.99 19.03
C PRO A 228 10.15 15.35 19.00
N ARG A 229 9.47 15.09 17.87
CA ARG A 229 8.02 15.36 17.72
C ARG A 229 7.20 14.51 18.68
N LEU A 230 7.56 13.25 18.83
CA LEU A 230 6.84 12.31 19.66
C LEU A 230 7.05 12.61 21.15
N ARG A 231 8.28 12.96 21.56
CA ARG A 231 8.56 13.41 22.93
C ARG A 231 7.78 14.66 23.29
N PHE A 232 7.72 15.63 22.37
CA PHE A 232 6.90 16.83 22.54
C PHE A 232 5.42 16.49 22.68
N ARG A 233 4.85 15.69 21.77
CA ARG A 233 3.42 15.33 21.81
C ARG A 233 3.06 14.58 23.09
N ARG A 234 3.91 13.63 23.50
CA ARG A 234 3.74 12.89 24.76
C ARG A 234 3.68 13.84 25.96
N GLY A 235 4.68 14.70 26.13
CA GLY A 235 4.71 15.61 27.27
C GLY A 235 3.56 16.62 27.26
N TRP A 236 3.13 17.06 26.07
CA TRP A 236 1.98 17.93 25.92
C TRP A 236 0.69 17.26 26.40
N LEU A 237 0.43 16.03 25.93
CA LEU A 237 -0.73 15.24 26.34
C LEU A 237 -0.68 14.86 27.83
N THR A 238 0.52 14.60 28.38
CA THR A 238 0.68 14.35 29.82
C THR A 238 0.25 15.56 30.65
N ALA A 239 0.63 16.77 30.21
CA ALA A 239 0.17 18.00 30.86
C ALA A 239 -1.35 18.17 30.72
N ASP A 240 -1.93 17.94 29.53
CA ASP A 240 -3.38 18.02 29.33
C ASP A 240 -4.15 17.04 30.22
N ALA A 241 -3.68 15.80 30.34
CA ALA A 241 -4.30 14.78 31.18
C ALA A 241 -4.20 15.14 32.68
N LEU A 242 -3.05 15.65 33.14
CA LEU A 242 -2.88 16.12 34.52
C LEU A 242 -3.78 17.33 34.83
N ASP A 243 -3.87 18.27 33.90
CA ASP A 243 -4.71 19.45 34.03
C ASP A 243 -6.18 19.06 34.13
N ALA A 244 -6.64 18.12 33.28
CA ALA A 244 -8.00 17.57 33.30
C ALA A 244 -8.33 16.80 34.59
N LEU A 245 -7.33 16.21 35.25
CA LEU A 245 -7.46 15.55 36.57
C LEU A 245 -7.36 16.54 37.75
N GLY A 246 -7.19 17.83 37.50
CA GLY A 246 -7.01 18.85 38.55
C GLY A 246 -5.61 18.90 39.16
N ARG A 247 -4.63 18.17 38.60
CA ARG A 247 -3.22 18.10 39.06
C ARG A 247 -2.35 19.17 38.40
N GLN A 248 -2.86 20.40 38.38
CA GLN A 248 -2.27 21.55 37.69
C GLN A 248 -0.79 21.83 38.03
N PRO A 249 -0.32 21.72 39.30
CA PRO A 249 1.10 21.92 39.61
C PRO A 249 2.03 20.89 38.94
N GLU A 250 1.54 19.67 38.75
CA GLU A 250 2.30 18.59 38.12
C GLU A 250 2.30 18.75 36.60
N GLY A 251 1.17 19.14 36.01
CA GLY A 251 1.07 19.52 34.60
C GLY A 251 2.04 20.66 34.25
N HIS A 252 2.09 21.69 35.09
CA HIS A 252 3.04 22.80 34.96
C HIS A 252 4.51 22.32 34.98
N ALA A 253 4.85 21.42 35.91
CA ALA A 253 6.20 20.86 35.99
C ALA A 253 6.59 20.01 34.77
N VAL A 254 5.62 19.39 34.08
CA VAL A 254 5.85 18.69 32.79
C VAL A 254 6.12 19.70 31.68
N LEU A 255 5.34 20.78 31.59
CA LEU A 255 5.51 21.83 30.59
C LEU A 255 6.85 22.57 30.74
N GLU A 256 7.31 22.82 31.96
CA GLU A 256 8.63 23.40 32.24
C GLU A 256 9.79 22.49 31.77
N ARG A 257 9.67 21.17 31.97
CA ARG A 257 10.62 20.21 31.43
C ARG A 257 10.63 20.21 29.90
N LEU A 258 9.46 20.24 29.27
CA LEU A 258 9.35 20.39 27.82
C LEU A 258 9.96 21.70 27.31
N ARG A 259 9.88 22.79 28.09
CA ARG A 259 10.45 24.09 27.70
C ARG A 259 11.98 24.05 27.67
N ALA A 260 12.57 23.36 28.64
CA ALA A 260 14.01 23.16 28.68
C ALA A 260 14.51 22.36 27.47
N GLU A 261 13.70 21.40 27.00
CA GLU A 261 14.03 20.54 25.85
C GLU A 261 13.71 21.20 24.48
N PHE A 262 12.63 21.99 24.40
CA PHE A 262 12.13 22.63 23.17
C PHE A 262 12.01 24.17 23.31
N PRO A 263 13.12 24.89 23.51
CA PRO A 263 13.10 26.32 23.85
C PRO A 263 12.48 27.22 22.77
N GLU A 264 12.58 26.82 21.50
CA GLU A 264 12.09 27.59 20.36
C GLU A 264 10.55 27.52 20.18
N ASN A 265 9.84 26.67 20.92
CA ASN A 265 8.42 26.46 20.73
C ASN A 265 7.58 27.62 21.32
N THR A 266 6.97 28.44 20.44
CA THR A 266 6.13 29.60 20.81
C THR A 266 4.82 29.20 21.49
N ARG A 267 4.21 28.07 21.10
CA ARG A 267 2.96 27.58 21.69
C ARG A 267 3.14 27.17 23.15
N LEU A 268 4.27 26.54 23.46
CA LEU A 268 4.63 26.14 24.81
C LEU A 268 4.83 27.34 25.74
N ARG A 269 5.55 28.37 25.28
CA ARG A 269 5.71 29.64 26.02
C ARG A 269 4.37 30.31 26.33
N GLY A 270 3.48 30.36 25.33
CA GLY A 270 2.15 30.94 25.51
C GLY A 270 1.25 30.15 26.46
N ARG A 271 1.43 28.83 26.56
CA ARG A 271 0.69 27.99 27.53
C ARG A 271 1.20 28.19 28.96
N LEU A 272 2.51 28.17 29.17
CA LEU A 272 3.13 28.40 30.49
C LEU A 272 2.78 29.77 31.07
N ALA A 273 2.89 30.83 30.26
CA ALA A 273 2.53 32.19 30.70
C ALA A 273 1.05 32.31 31.16
N ARG A 274 0.14 31.56 30.52
CA ARG A 274 -1.28 31.51 30.93
C ARG A 274 -1.47 30.73 32.22
N ALA A 275 -0.75 29.64 32.42
CA ALA A 275 -0.77 28.85 33.65
C ALA A 275 -0.26 29.67 34.85
N ASP A 276 0.86 30.39 34.69
CA ASP A 276 1.42 31.27 35.72
C ASP A 276 0.47 32.41 36.11
N THR A 277 -0.18 33.02 35.11
CA THR A 277 -1.16 34.10 35.36
C THR A 277 -2.38 33.59 36.13
N SER A 278 -2.80 32.35 35.87
CA SER A 278 -3.94 31.71 36.53
C SER A 278 -3.62 31.31 37.98
N ALA A 279 -2.38 30.88 38.26
CA ALA A 279 -1.92 30.59 39.62
C ALA A 279 -1.79 31.85 40.50
N VAL A 280 -1.44 32.99 39.90
CA VAL A 280 -1.35 34.28 40.60
C VAL A 280 -2.73 34.86 40.94
N THR A 281 -3.79 34.50 40.19
CA THR A 281 -5.15 35.00 40.41
C THR A 281 -5.95 34.19 41.41
N THR A 282 -5.70 32.88 41.58
CA THR A 282 -6.32 32.04 42.62
C THR A 282 -5.73 32.22 44.02
N ASN A 283 -4.55 32.84 44.14
CA ASN A 283 -3.84 33.07 45.41
C ASN A 283 -3.98 34.50 45.96
N ARG A 284 -4.97 35.27 45.50
CA ARG A 284 -5.34 36.56 46.12
C ARG A 284 -6.48 36.36 47.12
N PRO A 285 -6.31 36.70 48.41
CA PRO A 285 -7.41 36.74 49.37
C PRO A 285 -8.45 37.82 49.03
#